data_AF-A0A7L4FIS8-F1
#
_entry.id   AF-A0A7L4FIS8-F1
#
_cell.length_a   1.000
_cell.length_b   1.000
_cell.length_c   1.000
_cell.angle_alpha   90.00
_cell.angle_beta   90.00
_cell.angle_gamma   90.00
#
_symmetry.space_group_name_H-M   'P 1'
#
loop_
_entity.id
_entity.type
_entity.pdbx_description
1 polymer ?
#
loop_
_entity_poly.entity_id
_entity_poly.type
_entity_poly.pdbx_seq_one_letter_code
_entity_poly.pdbx_strand_id
1 'polypeptide(L)'
;VLLLTMERLLFCLLVISAATEAMMCPKRCMCQNLAPSFTILCTKTGLLFVPPSIDRRTAELRLMDNFITTLRRKDFANMTNLIHLTLSRNTISQIMPYAFFDLKGLHALHLDSNRLTYINEDHFKGLINLRHLILSNNQLNYISPGSLDDFTETIEDLDLSYNNLVNVPWETIAKLTNVNTVSLDHNLIEFVPEGIFSNLHKLARLDMTSNKLKKIPPDPLFSRIPVYAKSKGSPLSSLVLSFGGNPLHCNCELVWLRRLTREDDLETCASPPELMGKYFWSIKEEEFVCEPPMITHRTPRLTATEGQGVSLKCKAVGDPDPYVRWIAPDGKLVSNTSRTVSYENGTLDILVASLTDKGTFTCIASNAAGESTAPVELLVTPYPNLANSTNCDKDAEPGPSDILISAKSSFPNDTKAQQDKAVVVAELTASSALIQWPPQHHLPGIRVYQIQYNSSADDILVYRMIPAASKSFFLTDLVAGRAYDLCVLAVYNDALTALTATEAIGCVAFTTPEEFKQCRSLHAQFLGGTMIIIIGGIIVASVLVFIFILLMKYKVYNNHHHKDKAAKVSNVCSQTNGSQSGSMARSTSKLAERRESLHQECPGSSSKGKTVVDLDGDKAAPADAAFPAAEAPS
;
A
#
# COMPACT_ATOMS: atom_id res chain seq x y z
N VAL A 1 -35.64 -61.36 46.19
CA VAL A 1 -34.46 -61.53 45.31
C VAL A 1 -34.77 -61.15 43.86
N LEU A 2 -35.88 -61.63 43.26
CA LEU A 2 -36.25 -61.27 41.87
C LEU A 2 -36.61 -59.79 41.61
N LEU A 3 -37.11 -59.04 42.60
CA LEU A 3 -37.40 -57.61 42.41
C LEU A 3 -36.13 -56.74 42.36
N LEU A 4 -35.12 -57.04 43.18
CA LEU A 4 -33.84 -56.31 43.19
C LEU A 4 -33.03 -56.53 41.91
N THR A 5 -33.21 -57.67 41.23
CA THR A 5 -32.52 -57.95 39.97
C THR A 5 -33.14 -57.19 38.79
N MET A 6 -34.45 -56.95 38.80
CA MET A 6 -35.13 -56.16 37.76
C MET A 6 -34.83 -54.67 37.87
N GLU A 7 -34.78 -54.10 39.07
CA GLU A 7 -34.39 -52.70 39.28
C GLU A 7 -32.94 -52.43 38.90
N ARG A 8 -32.01 -53.36 39.21
CA ARG A 8 -30.61 -53.25 38.78
C ARG A 8 -30.46 -53.39 37.26
N LEU A 9 -31.26 -54.24 36.60
CA LEU A 9 -31.23 -54.38 35.16
C LEU A 9 -31.80 -53.13 34.46
N LEU A 10 -32.87 -52.54 35.00
CA LEU A 10 -33.47 -51.30 34.50
C LEU A 10 -32.55 -50.10 34.73
N PHE A 11 -31.86 -50.04 35.87
CA PHE A 11 -30.85 -49.03 36.16
C PHE A 11 -29.62 -49.20 35.26
N CYS A 12 -29.15 -50.42 35.02
CA CYS A 12 -28.10 -50.68 34.05
C CYS A 12 -28.53 -50.33 32.62
N LEU A 13 -29.77 -50.60 32.20
CA LEU A 13 -30.29 -50.19 30.89
C LEU A 13 -30.45 -48.67 30.77
N LEU A 14 -30.86 -47.99 31.85
CA LEU A 14 -30.92 -46.52 31.91
C LEU A 14 -29.52 -45.90 31.88
N VAL A 15 -28.55 -46.48 32.57
CA VAL A 15 -27.14 -46.04 32.55
C VAL A 15 -26.49 -46.33 31.19
N ILE A 16 -26.81 -47.44 30.53
CA ILE A 16 -26.36 -47.74 29.16
C ILE A 16 -27.04 -46.79 28.15
N SER A 17 -28.30 -46.41 28.37
CA SER A 17 -28.99 -45.39 27.54
C SER A 17 -28.47 -43.96 27.78
N ALA A 18 -27.92 -43.69 28.96
CA ALA A 18 -27.28 -42.41 29.30
C ALA A 18 -25.80 -42.33 28.84
N ALA A 19 -25.19 -43.47 28.50
CA ALA A 19 -23.79 -43.57 28.04
C ALA A 19 -23.62 -43.58 26.52
N THR A 20 -24.68 -43.32 25.75
CA THR A 20 -24.56 -42.92 24.35
C THR A 20 -24.79 -41.41 24.29
N GLU A 21 -23.73 -40.62 24.48
CA GLU A 21 -23.77 -39.22 24.05
C GLU A 21 -24.12 -39.22 22.56
N ALA A 22 -25.37 -38.88 22.24
CA ALA A 22 -25.85 -38.83 20.88
C ALA A 22 -24.95 -37.88 20.07
N MET A 23 -24.18 -38.46 19.14
CA MET A 23 -23.25 -37.70 18.30
C MET A 23 -24.04 -36.65 17.50
N MET A 24 -23.71 -35.38 17.74
CA MET A 24 -24.42 -34.26 17.14
C MET A 24 -23.87 -33.99 15.75
N CYS A 25 -24.54 -34.51 14.72
CA CYS A 25 -24.20 -34.24 13.31
C CYS A 25 -25.19 -33.25 12.69
N PRO A 26 -24.73 -32.13 12.11
CA PRO A 26 -25.62 -31.22 11.38
C PRO A 26 -26.28 -31.90 10.17
N LYS A 27 -27.57 -31.63 9.93
CA LYS A 27 -28.39 -32.32 8.90
C LYS A 27 -27.82 -32.29 7.48
N ARG A 28 -27.05 -31.26 7.13
CA ARG A 28 -26.46 -31.07 5.79
C ARG A 28 -25.01 -31.56 5.70
N CYS A 29 -24.44 -32.06 6.80
CA CYS A 29 -23.04 -32.44 6.88
C CYS A 29 -22.89 -33.95 7.03
N MET A 30 -21.72 -34.45 6.63
CA MET A 30 -21.31 -35.83 6.85
C MET A 30 -20.36 -35.87 8.05
N CYS A 31 -20.67 -36.71 9.04
CA CYS A 31 -19.81 -36.89 10.20
C CYS A 31 -19.17 -38.27 10.15
N GLN A 32 -17.84 -38.31 10.30
CA GLN A 32 -17.04 -39.53 10.29
C GLN A 32 -16.39 -39.70 11.66
N ASN A 33 -16.60 -40.87 12.25
CA ASN A 33 -15.96 -41.25 13.50
C ASN A 33 -14.86 -42.28 13.21
N LEU A 34 -13.63 -41.82 13.06
CA LEU A 34 -12.45 -42.67 12.93
C LEU A 34 -11.63 -42.50 14.20
N ALA A 35 -11.92 -43.29 15.23
CA ALA A 35 -11.21 -43.22 16.50
C ALA A 35 -9.68 -43.24 16.26
N PRO A 36 -8.92 -42.24 16.75
CA PRO A 36 -9.29 -41.28 17.80
C PRO A 36 -9.89 -39.93 17.31
N SER A 37 -10.02 -39.68 16.02
CA SER A 37 -10.48 -38.39 15.44
C SER A 37 -11.95 -38.39 15.00
N PHE A 38 -12.69 -37.36 15.43
CA PHE A 38 -14.04 -37.08 14.93
C PHE A 38 -13.99 -35.96 13.89
N THR A 39 -14.47 -36.23 12.68
CA THR A 39 -14.39 -35.31 11.53
C THR A 39 -15.78 -34.93 11.03
N ILE A 40 -16.01 -33.64 10.81
CA ILE A 40 -17.26 -33.12 10.23
C ILE A 40 -16.95 -32.47 8.88
N LEU A 41 -17.64 -32.94 7.85
CA LEU A 41 -17.50 -32.51 6.45
C LEU A 41 -18.81 -31.85 5.99
N CYS A 42 -18.77 -30.55 5.72
CA CYS A 42 -19.90 -29.76 5.22
C CYS A 42 -19.60 -29.10 3.87
N THR A 43 -18.86 -29.77 3.00
CA THR A 43 -18.37 -29.19 1.73
C THR A 43 -19.48 -29.05 0.69
N LYS A 44 -19.62 -27.89 0.04
CA LYS A 44 -20.61 -27.67 -1.05
C LYS A 44 -22.07 -27.85 -0.61
N THR A 45 -22.40 -27.46 0.61
CA THR A 45 -23.75 -27.66 1.19
C THR A 45 -24.63 -26.40 1.17
N GLY A 46 -24.09 -25.30 0.62
CA GLY A 46 -24.78 -24.02 0.49
C GLY A 46 -25.06 -23.37 1.84
N LEU A 47 -24.16 -23.54 2.80
CA LEU A 47 -24.30 -22.93 4.13
C LEU A 47 -24.09 -21.42 4.05
N LEU A 48 -25.02 -20.66 4.64
CA LEU A 48 -24.92 -19.21 4.81
C LEU A 48 -24.24 -18.82 6.13
N PHE A 49 -24.18 -19.75 7.08
CA PHE A 49 -23.62 -19.56 8.41
C PHE A 49 -23.08 -20.89 8.94
N VAL A 50 -22.17 -20.83 9.91
CA VAL A 50 -21.65 -22.02 10.59
C VAL A 50 -22.81 -22.73 11.32
N PRO A 51 -23.05 -24.03 11.08
CA PRO A 51 -24.13 -24.78 11.73
C PRO A 51 -24.03 -24.70 13.27
N PRO A 52 -25.12 -24.42 14.01
CA PRO A 52 -25.06 -24.28 15.46
C PRO A 52 -24.89 -25.62 16.20
N SER A 53 -25.27 -26.74 15.58
CA SER A 53 -25.29 -28.09 16.16
C SER A 53 -24.04 -28.89 15.78
N ILE A 54 -22.86 -28.35 16.06
CA ILE A 54 -21.56 -28.99 15.84
C ILE A 54 -21.11 -29.66 17.16
N ASP A 55 -20.72 -30.93 17.11
CA ASP A 55 -20.13 -31.63 18.25
C ASP A 55 -18.79 -30.98 18.64
N ARG A 56 -18.63 -30.62 19.91
CA ARG A 56 -17.44 -29.88 20.40
C ARG A 56 -16.19 -30.76 20.50
N ARG A 57 -16.32 -32.08 20.37
CA ARG A 57 -15.20 -33.04 20.32
C ARG A 57 -14.59 -33.19 18.92
N THR A 58 -15.12 -32.48 17.93
CA THR A 58 -14.61 -32.50 16.56
C THR A 58 -13.14 -32.12 16.50
N ALA A 59 -12.33 -33.00 15.90
CA ALA A 59 -10.90 -32.81 15.67
C ALA A 59 -10.63 -32.14 14.30
N GLU A 60 -11.49 -32.38 13.32
CA GLU A 60 -11.37 -31.78 11.99
C GLU A 60 -12.72 -31.29 11.49
N LEU A 61 -12.79 -30.00 11.12
CA LEU A 61 -13.99 -29.35 10.64
C LEU A 61 -13.75 -28.72 9.26
N ARG A 62 -14.42 -29.26 8.24
CA ARG A 62 -14.33 -28.74 6.86
C ARG A 62 -15.64 -28.08 6.43
N LEU A 63 -15.60 -26.76 6.29
CA LEU A 63 -16.72 -25.89 5.88
C LEU A 63 -16.47 -25.22 4.52
N MET A 64 -15.58 -25.79 3.70
CA MET A 64 -15.19 -25.23 2.40
C MET A 64 -16.31 -25.23 1.34
N ASP A 65 -16.18 -24.36 0.34
CA ASP A 65 -17.12 -24.22 -0.78
C ASP A 65 -18.58 -23.94 -0.30
N ASN A 66 -18.75 -22.95 0.56
CA ASN A 66 -20.04 -22.49 1.05
C ASN A 66 -20.18 -20.96 0.86
N PHE A 67 -21.20 -20.36 1.45
CA PHE A 67 -21.52 -18.93 1.34
C PHE A 67 -21.55 -18.26 2.72
N ILE A 68 -20.68 -18.70 3.64
CA ILE A 68 -20.58 -18.13 4.97
C ILE A 68 -20.02 -16.71 4.85
N THR A 69 -20.66 -15.73 5.50
CA THR A 69 -20.24 -14.31 5.42
C THR A 69 -19.55 -13.81 6.68
N THR A 70 -19.92 -14.34 7.84
CA THR A 70 -19.48 -13.83 9.15
C THR A 70 -19.18 -14.97 10.10
N LEU A 71 -18.05 -14.89 10.80
CA LEU A 71 -17.68 -15.81 11.88
C LEU A 71 -17.98 -15.17 13.22
N ARG A 72 -18.78 -15.83 14.05
CA ARG A 72 -19.20 -15.34 15.37
C ARG A 72 -18.50 -16.12 16.46
N ARG A 73 -18.31 -15.50 17.64
CA ARG A 73 -17.74 -16.15 18.83
C ARG A 73 -18.37 -17.49 19.20
N LYS A 74 -19.71 -17.59 19.09
CA LYS A 74 -20.44 -18.82 19.43
C LYS A 74 -20.26 -19.98 18.44
N ASP A 75 -19.77 -19.70 17.23
CA ASP A 75 -19.70 -20.71 16.18
C ASP A 75 -18.65 -21.77 16.55
N PHE A 76 -17.48 -21.35 17.03
CA PHE A 76 -16.36 -22.22 17.43
C PHE A 76 -16.09 -22.28 18.94
N ALA A 77 -17.02 -21.77 19.76
CA ALA A 77 -16.88 -21.79 21.22
C ALA A 77 -16.70 -23.22 21.76
N ASN A 78 -15.83 -23.36 22.76
CA ASN A 78 -15.52 -24.61 23.47
C ASN A 78 -15.05 -25.78 22.58
N MET A 79 -14.44 -25.52 21.42
CA MET A 79 -13.90 -26.58 20.53
C MET A 79 -12.40 -26.79 20.74
N THR A 80 -11.99 -27.18 21.95
CA THR A 80 -10.56 -27.28 22.32
C THR A 80 -9.80 -28.41 21.62
N ASN A 81 -10.51 -29.44 21.16
CA ASN A 81 -9.92 -30.60 20.48
C ASN A 81 -9.77 -30.39 18.97
N LEU A 82 -10.23 -29.25 18.44
CA LEU A 82 -10.17 -28.97 17.01
C LEU A 82 -8.72 -28.73 16.60
N ILE A 83 -8.23 -29.54 15.67
CA ILE A 83 -6.86 -29.53 15.15
C ILE A 83 -6.82 -28.85 13.80
N HIS A 84 -7.77 -29.16 12.91
CA HIS A 84 -7.83 -28.61 11.55
C HIS A 84 -9.18 -27.93 11.29
N LEU A 85 -9.13 -26.66 10.86
CA LEU A 85 -10.31 -25.89 10.48
C LEU A 85 -10.15 -25.34 9.06
N THR A 86 -11.05 -25.76 8.17
CA THR A 86 -11.06 -25.32 6.77
C THR A 86 -12.30 -24.49 6.46
N LEU A 87 -12.09 -23.20 6.20
CA LEU A 87 -13.11 -22.22 5.80
C LEU A 87 -12.87 -21.67 4.38
N SER A 88 -12.03 -22.35 3.61
CA SER A 88 -11.65 -22.02 2.23
C SER A 88 -12.85 -21.82 1.29
N ARG A 89 -12.75 -20.90 0.33
CA ARG A 89 -13.78 -20.67 -0.70
C ARG A 89 -15.16 -20.43 -0.10
N ASN A 90 -15.23 -19.42 0.77
CA ASN A 90 -16.47 -18.86 1.29
C ASN A 90 -16.58 -17.38 0.88
N THR A 91 -17.57 -16.67 1.43
CA THR A 91 -17.73 -15.22 1.24
C THR A 91 -17.46 -14.47 2.53
N ILE A 92 -16.53 -14.95 3.36
CA ILE A 92 -16.31 -14.40 4.70
C ILE A 92 -15.68 -13.01 4.56
N SER A 93 -16.40 -11.99 5.02
CA SER A 93 -15.92 -10.61 5.03
C SER A 93 -15.61 -10.10 6.44
N GLN A 94 -16.15 -10.75 7.47
CA GLN A 94 -16.01 -10.32 8.86
C GLN A 94 -15.77 -11.49 9.82
N ILE A 95 -14.78 -11.30 10.70
CA ILE A 95 -14.48 -12.17 11.83
C ILE A 95 -14.79 -11.38 13.09
N MET A 96 -15.70 -11.87 13.93
CA MET A 96 -15.97 -11.21 15.20
C MET A 96 -14.77 -11.36 16.16
N PRO A 97 -14.49 -10.37 17.03
CA PRO A 97 -13.43 -10.48 18.03
C PRO A 97 -13.54 -11.76 18.87
N TYR A 98 -12.40 -12.40 19.12
CA TYR A 98 -12.30 -13.65 19.89
C TYR A 98 -13.09 -14.83 19.29
N ALA A 99 -13.36 -14.83 17.98
CA ALA A 99 -14.06 -15.93 17.31
C ALA A 99 -13.33 -17.28 17.44
N PHE A 100 -12.00 -17.25 17.54
CA PHE A 100 -11.15 -18.44 17.63
C PHE A 100 -10.52 -18.66 19.02
N PHE A 101 -10.95 -17.90 20.04
CA PHE A 101 -10.29 -17.85 21.35
C PHE A 101 -10.16 -19.20 22.08
N ASP A 102 -11.16 -20.07 21.93
CA ASP A 102 -11.18 -21.37 22.59
C ASP A 102 -10.42 -22.46 21.79
N LEU A 103 -9.94 -22.16 20.57
CA LEU A 103 -9.30 -23.10 19.65
C LEU A 103 -7.81 -23.31 19.97
N LYS A 104 -7.50 -23.60 21.23
CA LYS A 104 -6.12 -23.73 21.72
C LYS A 104 -5.35 -24.91 21.11
N GLY A 105 -6.06 -25.94 20.65
CA GLY A 105 -5.47 -27.13 20.00
C GLY A 105 -5.31 -27.03 18.49
N LEU A 106 -5.67 -25.88 17.89
CA LEU A 106 -5.70 -25.72 16.44
C LEU A 106 -4.29 -25.63 15.86
N HIS A 107 -3.97 -26.49 14.91
CA HIS A 107 -2.69 -26.50 14.19
C HIS A 107 -2.80 -25.89 12.80
N ALA A 108 -3.95 -26.02 12.13
CA ALA A 108 -4.13 -25.52 10.77
C ALA A 108 -5.43 -24.72 10.63
N LEU A 109 -5.31 -23.49 10.16
CA LEU A 109 -6.43 -22.59 9.85
C LEU A 109 -6.36 -22.15 8.39
N HIS A 110 -7.34 -22.58 7.61
CA HIS A 110 -7.48 -22.19 6.21
C HIS A 110 -8.62 -21.20 6.05
N LEU A 111 -8.30 -19.99 5.64
CA LEU A 111 -9.20 -18.88 5.34
C LEU A 111 -9.02 -18.38 3.90
N ASP A 112 -8.41 -19.18 3.04
CA ASP A 112 -8.14 -18.84 1.65
C ASP A 112 -9.40 -18.63 0.81
N SER A 113 -9.30 -17.82 -0.24
CA SER A 113 -10.40 -17.53 -1.17
C SER A 113 -11.65 -17.02 -0.44
N ASN A 114 -11.49 -15.96 0.36
CA ASN A 114 -12.56 -15.27 1.08
C ASN A 114 -12.58 -13.78 0.72
N ARG A 115 -13.28 -12.95 1.50
CA ARG A 115 -13.45 -11.51 1.26
C ARG A 115 -12.95 -10.67 2.44
N LEU A 116 -11.96 -11.17 3.17
CA LEU A 116 -11.40 -10.46 4.32
C LEU A 116 -10.63 -9.23 3.85
N THR A 117 -10.85 -8.09 4.49
CA THR A 117 -10.21 -6.81 4.15
C THR A 117 -9.13 -6.39 5.15
N TYR A 118 -9.25 -6.79 6.42
CA TYR A 118 -8.27 -6.46 7.45
C TYR A 118 -8.20 -7.56 8.51
N ILE A 119 -7.06 -7.64 9.23
CA ILE A 119 -6.87 -8.47 10.41
C ILE A 119 -6.50 -7.60 11.61
N ASN A 120 -7.27 -7.74 12.70
CA ASN A 120 -7.02 -7.06 13.98
C ASN A 120 -6.45 -8.03 15.02
N GLU A 121 -5.89 -7.49 16.11
CA GLU A 121 -5.29 -8.25 17.22
C GLU A 121 -6.24 -9.27 17.85
N ASP A 122 -7.54 -8.97 17.91
CA ASP A 122 -8.53 -9.84 18.54
C ASP A 122 -9.01 -10.99 17.65
N HIS A 123 -8.72 -10.99 16.34
CA HIS A 123 -9.25 -11.99 15.42
C HIS A 123 -8.62 -13.37 15.66
N PHE A 124 -7.29 -13.42 15.80
CA PHE A 124 -6.53 -14.67 15.96
C PHE A 124 -6.08 -14.94 17.40
N LYS A 125 -6.61 -14.17 18.36
CA LYS A 125 -6.29 -14.36 19.77
C LYS A 125 -6.69 -15.75 20.24
N GLY A 126 -5.80 -16.43 20.97
CA GLY A 126 -5.99 -17.77 21.55
C GLY A 126 -5.44 -18.92 20.71
N LEU A 127 -4.93 -18.67 19.49
CA LEU A 127 -4.39 -19.67 18.57
C LEU A 127 -2.94 -20.06 18.88
N ILE A 128 -2.66 -20.48 20.11
CA ILE A 128 -1.28 -20.68 20.63
C ILE A 128 -0.47 -21.79 19.96
N ASN A 129 -1.13 -22.82 19.39
CA ASN A 129 -0.48 -23.99 18.78
C ASN A 129 -0.55 -23.98 17.25
N LEU A 130 -0.86 -22.83 16.65
CA LEU A 130 -1.06 -22.73 15.21
C LEU A 130 0.26 -22.93 14.46
N ARG A 131 0.25 -23.83 13.47
CA ARG A 131 1.41 -24.14 12.62
C ARG A 131 1.21 -23.67 11.18
N HIS A 132 -0.02 -23.74 10.67
CA HIS A 132 -0.36 -23.37 9.31
C HIS A 132 -1.45 -22.30 9.31
N LEU A 133 -1.14 -21.13 8.77
CA LEU A 133 -2.09 -20.04 8.56
C LEU A 133 -2.14 -19.68 7.08
N ILE A 134 -3.26 -20.02 6.44
CA ILE A 134 -3.47 -19.79 5.02
C ILE A 134 -4.54 -18.71 4.84
N LEU A 135 -4.14 -17.54 4.37
CA LEU A 135 -4.98 -16.37 4.13
C LEU A 135 -4.95 -15.92 2.66
N SER A 136 -4.48 -16.80 1.77
CA SER A 136 -4.33 -16.47 0.36
C SER A 136 -5.63 -16.15 -0.36
N ASN A 137 -5.54 -15.34 -1.41
CA ASN A 137 -6.69 -14.95 -2.24
C ASN A 137 -7.81 -14.30 -1.40
N ASN A 138 -7.44 -13.28 -0.64
CA ASN A 138 -8.36 -12.42 0.10
C ASN A 138 -8.24 -10.98 -0.43
N GLN A 139 -8.77 -10.00 0.31
CA GLN A 139 -8.70 -8.57 -0.06
C GLN A 139 -7.97 -7.78 1.02
N LEU A 140 -7.06 -8.42 1.76
CA LEU A 140 -6.39 -7.83 2.92
C LEU A 140 -5.56 -6.63 2.49
N ASN A 141 -5.83 -5.46 3.05
CA ASN A 141 -5.03 -4.26 2.86
C ASN A 141 -4.26 -3.85 4.12
N TYR A 142 -4.63 -4.41 5.28
CA TYR A 142 -4.05 -4.09 6.57
C TYR A 142 -4.04 -5.29 7.51
N ILE A 143 -2.91 -5.49 8.20
CA ILE A 143 -2.75 -6.47 9.26
C ILE A 143 -2.19 -5.71 10.47
N SER A 144 -2.92 -5.73 11.59
CA SER A 144 -2.50 -5.04 12.80
C SER A 144 -1.19 -5.62 13.33
N PRO A 145 -0.23 -4.77 13.76
CA PRO A 145 0.86 -5.21 14.62
C PRO A 145 0.28 -5.98 15.82
N GLY A 146 0.90 -7.08 16.22
CA GLY A 146 0.40 -7.89 17.35
C GLY A 146 -0.64 -8.97 17.00
N SER A 147 -1.23 -8.94 15.80
CA SER A 147 -2.24 -9.94 15.41
C SER A 147 -1.71 -11.37 15.21
N LEU A 148 -0.39 -11.53 15.09
CA LEU A 148 0.28 -12.83 14.90
C LEU A 148 1.11 -13.25 16.14
N ASP A 149 1.06 -12.49 17.23
CA ASP A 149 1.97 -12.67 18.38
C ASP A 149 1.77 -14.01 19.10
N ASP A 150 0.52 -14.49 19.19
CA ASP A 150 0.14 -15.68 19.96
C ASP A 150 0.76 -16.99 19.42
N PHE A 151 1.19 -17.04 18.16
CA PHE A 151 1.78 -18.23 17.50
C PHE A 151 3.15 -17.97 16.88
N THR A 152 3.87 -16.95 17.35
CA THR A 152 5.21 -16.62 16.88
C THR A 152 6.22 -17.76 17.01
N GLU A 153 6.09 -18.58 18.06
CA GLU A 153 6.95 -19.73 18.33
C GLU A 153 6.49 -21.02 17.64
N THR A 154 5.27 -21.09 17.10
CA THR A 154 4.67 -22.35 16.63
C THR A 154 4.45 -22.38 15.12
N ILE A 155 4.34 -21.23 14.46
CA ILE A 155 4.05 -21.15 13.03
C ILE A 155 5.18 -21.74 12.18
N GLU A 156 4.79 -22.56 11.20
CA GLU A 156 5.67 -23.24 10.24
C GLU A 156 5.38 -22.77 8.80
N ASP A 157 4.14 -22.42 8.49
CA ASP A 157 3.69 -22.03 7.16
C ASP A 157 2.74 -20.82 7.23
N LEU A 158 3.14 -19.72 6.61
CA LEU A 158 2.38 -18.48 6.54
C LEU A 158 2.17 -18.09 5.08
N ASP A 159 0.92 -18.14 4.64
CA ASP A 159 0.52 -17.78 3.28
C ASP A 159 -0.39 -16.54 3.29
N LEU A 160 0.15 -15.41 2.82
CA LEU A 160 -0.54 -14.14 2.62
C LEU A 160 -0.68 -13.78 1.14
N SER A 161 -0.48 -14.74 0.24
CA SER A 161 -0.46 -14.51 -1.21
C SER A 161 -1.79 -13.98 -1.77
N TYR A 162 -1.76 -13.29 -2.91
CA TYR A 162 -2.97 -12.76 -3.57
C TYR A 162 -3.83 -11.90 -2.62
N ASN A 163 -3.23 -10.84 -2.09
CA ASN A 163 -3.90 -9.85 -1.24
C ASN A 163 -3.55 -8.42 -1.72
N ASN A 164 -4.00 -7.40 -1.00
CA ASN A 164 -3.75 -5.99 -1.31
C ASN A 164 -2.79 -5.35 -0.30
N LEU A 165 -1.87 -6.13 0.28
CA LEU A 165 -1.01 -5.66 1.37
C LEU A 165 0.06 -4.72 0.83
N VAL A 166 0.07 -3.48 1.34
CA VAL A 166 1.15 -2.50 1.09
C VAL A 166 2.29 -2.68 2.10
N ASN A 167 1.93 -2.98 3.35
CA ASN A 167 2.85 -3.25 4.43
C ASN A 167 2.42 -4.51 5.16
N VAL A 168 3.38 -5.24 5.71
CA VAL A 168 3.16 -6.37 6.60
C VAL A 168 3.80 -6.09 7.96
N PRO A 169 3.36 -6.72 9.06
CA PRO A 169 3.95 -6.53 10.39
C PRO A 169 5.34 -7.18 10.46
N TRP A 170 6.33 -6.53 9.86
CA TRP A 170 7.70 -7.01 9.73
C TRP A 170 8.31 -7.41 11.08
N GLU A 171 8.12 -6.60 12.12
CA GLU A 171 8.61 -6.87 13.48
C GLU A 171 8.10 -8.18 14.07
N THR A 172 6.86 -8.57 13.75
CA THR A 172 6.31 -9.86 14.18
C THR A 172 6.82 -10.99 13.28
N ILE A 173 6.94 -10.77 11.96
CA ILE A 173 7.50 -11.74 11.01
C ILE A 173 8.95 -12.10 11.37
N ALA A 174 9.76 -11.14 11.83
CA ALA A 174 11.14 -11.35 12.27
C ALA A 174 11.26 -12.29 13.48
N LYS A 175 10.19 -12.45 14.26
CA LYS A 175 10.15 -13.31 15.44
C LYS A 175 9.74 -14.75 15.13
N LEU A 176 9.37 -15.07 13.89
CA LEU A 176 8.84 -16.39 13.49
C LEU A 176 9.95 -17.45 13.34
N THR A 177 10.64 -17.76 14.42
CA THR A 177 11.85 -18.62 14.40
C THR A 177 11.66 -20.02 13.83
N ASN A 178 10.42 -20.54 13.86
CA ASN A 178 10.08 -21.88 13.38
C ASN A 178 9.49 -21.94 11.96
N VAL A 179 9.39 -20.80 11.27
CA VAL A 179 8.79 -20.72 9.94
C VAL A 179 9.65 -21.41 8.88
N ASN A 180 9.02 -22.24 8.05
CA ASN A 180 9.62 -22.94 6.92
C ASN A 180 9.27 -22.25 5.60
N THR A 181 8.02 -21.79 5.46
CA THR A 181 7.51 -21.15 4.24
C THR A 181 6.82 -19.84 4.58
N VAL A 182 7.20 -18.79 3.85
CA VAL A 182 6.53 -17.49 3.88
C VAL A 182 6.18 -17.11 2.44
N SER A 183 4.89 -17.02 2.14
CA SER A 183 4.39 -16.63 0.82
C SER A 183 3.72 -15.26 0.90
N LEU A 184 4.30 -14.30 0.19
CA LEU A 184 3.88 -12.90 0.09
C LEU A 184 3.60 -12.50 -1.36
N ASP A 185 3.52 -13.46 -2.28
CA ASP A 185 3.36 -13.17 -3.70
C ASP A 185 2.01 -12.50 -4.03
N HIS A 186 1.96 -11.77 -5.14
CA HIS A 186 0.77 -11.07 -5.60
C HIS A 186 0.18 -10.14 -4.52
N ASN A 187 1.00 -9.22 -4.03
CA ASN A 187 0.62 -8.16 -3.09
C ASN A 187 1.09 -6.79 -3.63
N LEU A 188 1.04 -5.75 -2.79
CA LEU A 188 1.44 -4.39 -3.12
C LEU A 188 2.63 -3.92 -2.27
N ILE A 189 3.46 -4.85 -1.79
CA ILE A 189 4.54 -4.55 -0.85
C ILE A 189 5.63 -3.72 -1.53
N GLU A 190 5.97 -2.56 -0.96
CA GLU A 190 6.89 -1.59 -1.57
C GLU A 190 8.35 -1.76 -1.13
N PHE A 191 8.57 -2.17 0.12
CA PHE A 191 9.91 -2.32 0.69
C PHE A 191 9.98 -3.46 1.70
N VAL A 192 11.19 -3.97 1.89
CA VAL A 192 11.54 -4.94 2.95
C VAL A 192 12.58 -4.27 3.86
N PRO A 193 12.39 -4.26 5.19
CA PRO A 193 13.39 -3.74 6.12
C PRO A 193 14.68 -4.58 6.14
N GLU A 194 15.82 -3.93 6.40
CA GLU A 194 17.11 -4.61 6.50
C GLU A 194 17.17 -5.54 7.72
N GLY A 195 17.76 -6.72 7.56
CA GLY A 195 17.98 -7.68 8.64
C GLY A 195 16.72 -8.37 9.18
N ILE A 196 15.56 -8.19 8.53
CA ILE A 196 14.28 -8.70 9.03
C ILE A 196 14.19 -10.24 9.03
N PHE A 197 14.98 -10.91 8.18
CA PHE A 197 14.97 -12.36 8.05
C PHE A 197 16.13 -13.04 8.77
N SER A 198 16.99 -12.27 9.43
CA SER A 198 18.21 -12.74 10.09
C SER A 198 17.99 -13.91 11.06
N ASN A 199 16.87 -13.89 11.81
CA ASN A 199 16.52 -14.90 12.82
C ASN A 199 15.77 -16.12 12.25
N LEU A 200 15.38 -16.12 10.97
CA LEU A 200 14.51 -17.14 10.37
C LEU A 200 15.32 -18.35 9.87
N HIS A 201 16.03 -19.02 10.77
CA HIS A 201 16.99 -20.04 10.39
C HIS A 201 16.39 -21.31 9.78
N LYS A 202 15.09 -21.56 9.94
CA LYS A 202 14.38 -22.71 9.34
C LYS A 202 13.73 -22.40 8.00
N LEU A 203 13.75 -21.14 7.57
CA LEU A 203 13.09 -20.72 6.34
C LEU A 203 13.71 -21.44 5.14
N ALA A 204 12.88 -22.18 4.41
CA ALA A 204 13.23 -22.93 3.22
C ALA A 204 12.66 -22.29 1.96
N ARG A 205 11.53 -21.56 2.06
CA ARG A 205 10.90 -20.88 0.92
C ARG A 205 10.42 -19.48 1.31
N LEU A 206 10.85 -18.49 0.55
CA LEU A 206 10.36 -17.11 0.60
C LEU A 206 9.91 -16.69 -0.79
N ASP A 207 8.61 -16.47 -0.95
CA ASP A 207 8.03 -15.97 -2.20
C ASP A 207 7.56 -14.53 -2.06
N MET A 208 8.12 -13.63 -2.85
CA MET A 208 7.77 -12.21 -2.93
C MET A 208 7.43 -11.79 -4.36
N THR A 209 7.08 -12.74 -5.23
CA THR A 209 6.76 -12.51 -6.64
C THR A 209 5.59 -11.54 -6.79
N SER A 210 5.59 -10.73 -7.86
CA SER A 210 4.49 -9.82 -8.20
C SER A 210 4.09 -8.86 -7.06
N ASN A 211 5.09 -8.13 -6.53
CA ASN A 211 4.91 -7.05 -5.56
C ASN A 211 5.34 -5.69 -6.17
N LYS A 212 5.52 -4.67 -5.32
CA LYS A 212 6.01 -3.33 -5.69
C LYS A 212 7.44 -3.08 -5.18
N LEU A 213 8.20 -4.15 -4.96
CA LEU A 213 9.56 -4.05 -4.42
C LEU A 213 10.49 -3.36 -5.42
N LYS A 214 11.10 -2.26 -4.99
CA LYS A 214 12.18 -1.61 -5.73
C LYS A 214 13.52 -2.29 -5.48
N LYS A 215 13.76 -2.74 -4.24
CA LYS A 215 14.98 -3.43 -3.84
C LYS A 215 14.71 -4.50 -2.81
N ILE A 216 15.67 -5.41 -2.68
CA ILE A 216 15.72 -6.40 -1.61
C ILE A 216 17.02 -6.13 -0.84
N PRO A 217 16.95 -5.87 0.46
CA PRO A 217 18.14 -5.61 1.25
C PRO A 217 18.97 -6.88 1.42
N PRO A 218 20.30 -6.77 1.54
CA PRO A 218 21.14 -7.91 1.87
C PRO A 218 20.78 -8.45 3.27
N ASP A 219 20.67 -9.76 3.38
CA ASP A 219 20.41 -10.45 4.63
C ASP A 219 21.30 -11.70 4.74
N PRO A 220 21.86 -12.02 5.92
CA PRO A 220 22.64 -13.24 6.13
C PRO A 220 21.92 -14.52 5.70
N LEU A 221 20.58 -14.54 5.74
CA LEU A 221 19.75 -15.65 5.28
C LEU A 221 20.07 -16.03 3.82
N PHE A 222 20.28 -15.03 2.94
CA PHE A 222 20.46 -15.25 1.50
C PHE A 222 21.83 -15.86 1.14
N SER A 223 22.79 -15.90 2.07
CA SER A 223 24.03 -16.65 1.90
C SER A 223 23.82 -18.16 1.74
N ARG A 224 22.66 -18.68 2.16
CA ARG A 224 22.26 -20.09 2.06
C ARG A 224 21.63 -20.45 0.71
N ILE A 225 21.40 -19.47 -0.15
CA ILE A 225 20.89 -19.71 -1.50
C ILE A 225 21.96 -20.50 -2.26
N PRO A 226 21.61 -21.64 -2.88
CA PRO A 226 22.57 -22.47 -3.59
C PRO A 226 23.11 -21.69 -4.80
N VAL A 227 24.35 -21.25 -4.71
CA VAL A 227 25.16 -20.85 -5.86
C VAL A 227 25.48 -22.16 -6.59
N TYR A 228 25.24 -22.27 -7.90
CA TYR A 228 25.46 -23.49 -8.69
C TYR A 228 26.90 -24.03 -8.58
N ALA A 229 27.19 -24.76 -7.51
CA ALA A 229 28.34 -25.63 -7.42
C ALA A 229 27.88 -27.01 -7.89
N LYS A 230 28.36 -27.41 -9.07
CA LYS A 230 28.30 -28.79 -9.60
C LYS A 230 29.07 -29.80 -8.73
N SER A 231 29.07 -29.66 -7.41
CA SER A 231 29.65 -30.65 -6.48
C SER A 231 28.52 -31.54 -5.96
N LYS A 232 28.54 -32.81 -6.36
CA LYS A 232 27.73 -33.89 -5.80
C LYS A 232 27.80 -33.82 -4.26
N GLY A 233 26.70 -33.40 -3.62
CA GLY A 233 26.60 -33.26 -2.16
C GLY A 233 26.11 -31.89 -1.67
N SER A 234 25.18 -31.25 -2.38
CA SER A 234 24.54 -30.00 -1.91
C SER A 234 23.81 -30.21 -0.56
N PRO A 235 23.88 -29.25 0.38
CA PRO A 235 23.28 -29.38 1.70
C PRO A 235 21.75 -29.51 1.62
N LEU A 236 21.17 -30.27 2.56
CA LEU A 236 19.77 -30.71 2.62
C LEU A 236 18.72 -29.59 2.88
N SER A 237 19.10 -28.31 2.89
CA SER A 237 18.16 -27.19 3.07
C SER A 237 18.59 -25.93 2.28
N SER A 238 18.43 -25.95 0.97
CA SER A 238 18.62 -24.76 0.13
C SER A 238 17.42 -23.82 0.26
N LEU A 239 17.65 -22.56 0.62
CA LEU A 239 16.61 -21.53 0.59
C LEU A 239 16.19 -21.25 -0.86
N VAL A 240 14.89 -21.31 -1.13
CA VAL A 240 14.27 -20.86 -2.38
C VAL A 240 13.72 -19.46 -2.19
N LEU A 241 14.29 -18.50 -2.91
CA LEU A 241 13.84 -17.11 -2.95
C LEU A 241 13.22 -16.82 -4.32
N SER A 242 11.99 -16.31 -4.36
CA SER A 242 11.32 -15.87 -5.60
C SER A 242 10.96 -14.39 -5.50
N PHE A 243 11.35 -13.60 -6.49
CA PHE A 243 11.10 -12.14 -6.49
C PHE A 243 10.76 -11.58 -7.88
N GLY A 244 10.37 -12.43 -8.83
CA GLY A 244 9.97 -12.00 -10.17
C GLY A 244 8.75 -11.09 -10.16
N GLY A 245 8.50 -10.37 -11.25
CA GLY A 245 7.33 -9.49 -11.38
C GLY A 245 7.34 -8.25 -10.47
N ASN A 246 8.49 -7.88 -9.91
CA ASN A 246 8.68 -6.65 -9.12
C ASN A 246 9.28 -5.52 -9.98
N PRO A 247 8.92 -4.25 -9.72
CA PRO A 247 9.49 -3.09 -10.41
C PRO A 247 10.88 -2.75 -9.84
N LEU A 248 11.85 -3.63 -10.06
CA LEU A 248 13.19 -3.51 -9.49
C LEU A 248 13.90 -2.23 -9.96
N HIS A 249 14.56 -1.57 -9.02
CA HIS A 249 15.43 -0.43 -9.23
C HIS A 249 16.89 -0.91 -9.19
N CYS A 250 17.43 -1.15 -10.38
CA CYS A 250 18.69 -1.86 -10.61
C CYS A 250 19.88 -0.90 -10.56
N ASN A 251 20.21 -0.45 -9.36
CA ASN A 251 21.40 0.32 -9.04
C ASN A 251 22.39 -0.54 -8.21
N CYS A 252 23.44 0.08 -7.66
CA CYS A 252 24.44 -0.62 -6.84
C CYS A 252 23.85 -1.35 -5.61
N GLU A 253 22.65 -1.01 -5.12
CA GLU A 253 22.04 -1.69 -3.97
C GLU A 253 21.64 -3.14 -4.27
N LEU A 254 21.43 -3.49 -5.55
CA LEU A 254 21.09 -4.84 -5.99
C LEU A 254 22.30 -5.64 -6.50
N VAL A 255 23.51 -5.07 -6.45
CA VAL A 255 24.74 -5.72 -6.94
C VAL A 255 25.02 -7.04 -6.22
N TRP A 256 24.73 -7.11 -4.91
CA TRP A 256 24.90 -8.32 -4.11
C TRP A 256 23.98 -9.45 -4.59
N LEU A 257 22.75 -9.10 -4.98
CA LEU A 257 21.75 -10.04 -5.49
C LEU A 257 22.18 -10.54 -6.88
N ARG A 258 22.71 -9.63 -7.71
CA ARG A 258 23.25 -9.96 -9.03
C ARG A 258 24.42 -10.95 -8.95
N ARG A 259 25.22 -10.92 -7.88
CA ARG A 259 26.34 -11.87 -7.67
C ARG A 259 25.88 -13.30 -7.36
N LEU A 260 24.60 -13.50 -7.03
CA LEU A 260 24.04 -14.85 -6.88
C LEU A 260 23.90 -15.50 -8.26
N THR A 261 24.21 -16.80 -8.38
CA THR A 261 23.94 -17.57 -9.61
C THR A 261 22.65 -18.35 -9.43
N ARG A 262 21.63 -18.04 -10.25
CA ARG A 262 20.29 -18.61 -10.18
C ARG A 262 19.74 -18.96 -11.56
N GLU A 263 18.66 -19.75 -11.60
CA GLU A 263 17.84 -19.93 -12.80
C GLU A 263 17.15 -18.60 -13.14
N ASP A 264 17.08 -18.26 -14.43
CA ASP A 264 16.41 -17.06 -14.91
C ASP A 264 14.88 -17.20 -14.75
N ASP A 265 14.30 -16.56 -13.73
CA ASP A 265 12.85 -16.50 -13.48
C ASP A 265 12.20 -15.27 -14.16
N LEU A 266 12.83 -14.76 -15.22
CA LEU A 266 12.38 -13.61 -16.03
C LEU A 266 12.17 -12.32 -15.23
N GLU A 267 13.02 -12.06 -14.24
CA GLU A 267 13.02 -10.83 -13.47
C GLU A 267 13.50 -9.66 -14.35
N THR A 268 12.87 -8.49 -14.21
CA THR A 268 13.12 -7.33 -15.06
C THR A 268 13.39 -6.08 -14.25
N CYS A 269 14.32 -5.26 -14.71
CA CYS A 269 14.56 -3.93 -14.13
C CYS A 269 13.52 -2.94 -14.65
N ALA A 270 12.89 -2.18 -13.75
CA ALA A 270 11.97 -1.08 -14.09
C ALA A 270 12.69 0.28 -14.13
N SER A 271 13.80 0.42 -13.42
CA SER A 271 14.63 1.62 -13.38
C SER A 271 16.08 1.23 -13.06
N PRO A 272 17.09 2.09 -13.32
CA PRO A 272 17.01 3.38 -14.01
C PRO A 272 16.59 3.25 -15.49
N PRO A 273 16.26 4.36 -16.20
CA PRO A 273 15.78 4.32 -17.59
C PRO A 273 16.69 3.56 -18.57
N GLU A 274 18.00 3.52 -18.30
CA GLU A 274 19.01 2.83 -19.12
C GLU A 274 18.89 1.29 -19.05
N LEU A 275 18.36 0.78 -17.92
CA LEU A 275 18.19 -0.65 -17.66
C LEU A 275 16.72 -1.08 -17.72
N MET A 276 15.80 -0.14 -17.97
CA MET A 276 14.36 -0.41 -18.01
C MET A 276 14.01 -1.46 -19.06
N GLY A 277 13.31 -2.52 -18.63
CA GLY A 277 12.85 -3.62 -19.48
C GLY A 277 13.90 -4.69 -19.77
N LYS A 278 15.17 -4.51 -19.35
CA LYS A 278 16.18 -5.56 -19.45
C LYS A 278 15.94 -6.64 -18.38
N TYR A 279 16.29 -7.88 -18.71
CA TYR A 279 16.27 -8.99 -17.75
C TYR A 279 17.39 -8.81 -16.72
N PHE A 280 17.06 -8.92 -15.43
CA PHE A 280 17.95 -8.64 -14.30
C PHE A 280 19.29 -9.38 -14.39
N TRP A 281 19.26 -10.69 -14.67
CA TRP A 281 20.45 -11.53 -14.74
C TRP A 281 21.28 -11.33 -16.02
N SER A 282 20.68 -10.79 -17.08
CA SER A 282 21.39 -10.49 -18.34
C SER A 282 22.29 -9.25 -18.24
N ILE A 283 22.01 -8.38 -17.27
CA ILE A 283 22.75 -7.15 -17.03
C ILE A 283 24.08 -7.51 -16.37
N LYS A 284 25.17 -6.87 -16.78
CA LYS A 284 26.48 -7.09 -16.18
C LYS A 284 26.60 -6.38 -14.84
N GLU A 285 27.47 -6.87 -13.96
CA GLU A 285 27.64 -6.29 -12.62
C GLU A 285 28.05 -4.81 -12.70
N GLU A 286 28.91 -4.44 -13.65
CA GLU A 286 29.39 -3.07 -13.84
C GLU A 286 28.31 -2.06 -14.28
N GLU A 287 27.15 -2.52 -14.76
CA GLU A 287 26.02 -1.66 -15.13
C GLU A 287 25.16 -1.27 -13.90
N PHE A 288 25.33 -1.93 -12.75
CA PHE A 288 24.63 -1.59 -11.50
C PHE A 288 25.35 -0.44 -10.78
N VAL A 289 25.11 0.79 -11.23
CA VAL A 289 25.75 2.01 -10.74
C VAL A 289 24.82 2.78 -9.79
N CYS A 290 25.38 3.47 -8.80
CA CYS A 290 24.68 4.44 -7.96
C CYS A 290 25.30 5.83 -8.17
N GLU A 291 24.50 6.88 -8.00
CA GLU A 291 24.92 8.28 -8.10
C GLU A 291 25.05 8.90 -6.70
N PRO A 292 26.20 9.53 -6.37
CA PRO A 292 26.38 10.17 -5.07
C PRO A 292 25.42 11.35 -4.87
N PRO A 293 25.08 11.69 -3.62
CA PRO A 293 24.10 12.71 -3.35
C PRO A 293 24.61 14.10 -3.74
N MET A 294 23.75 14.90 -4.35
CA MET A 294 23.98 16.30 -4.67
C MET A 294 22.90 17.18 -4.05
N ILE A 295 23.31 18.09 -3.16
CA ILE A 295 22.41 19.06 -2.54
C ILE A 295 22.05 20.13 -3.59
N THR A 296 20.79 20.13 -4.02
CA THR A 296 20.27 21.03 -5.07
C THR A 296 19.70 22.33 -4.49
N HIS A 297 19.10 22.26 -3.30
CA HIS A 297 18.49 23.42 -2.65
C HIS A 297 18.74 23.39 -1.14
N ARG A 298 19.08 24.55 -0.56
CA ARG A 298 19.25 24.73 0.88
C ARG A 298 18.77 26.10 1.33
N THR A 299 18.32 26.23 2.57
CA THR A 299 18.07 27.53 3.18
C THR A 299 19.39 28.31 3.24
N PRO A 300 19.44 29.57 2.79
CA PRO A 300 20.60 30.43 2.97
C PRO A 300 20.69 30.90 4.44
N ARG A 301 21.49 31.93 4.71
CA ARG A 301 21.55 32.53 6.05
C ARG A 301 20.16 33.00 6.51
N LEU A 302 19.79 32.63 7.74
CA LEU A 302 18.51 32.97 8.36
C LEU A 302 18.71 33.68 9.70
N THR A 303 17.87 34.67 10.00
CA THR A 303 17.86 35.40 11.28
C THR A 303 16.51 35.22 11.95
N ALA A 304 16.51 34.89 13.25
CA ALA A 304 15.31 34.70 14.06
C ALA A 304 15.47 35.36 15.43
N THR A 305 14.36 35.79 16.03
CA THR A 305 14.35 36.21 17.44
C THR A 305 14.20 35.01 18.36
N GLU A 306 14.76 35.10 19.57
CA GLU A 306 14.55 34.10 20.62
C GLU A 306 13.05 33.88 20.84
N GLY A 307 12.65 32.61 20.90
CA GLY A 307 11.24 32.20 21.00
C GLY A 307 10.51 32.01 19.67
N GLN A 308 11.07 32.45 18.53
CA GLN A 308 10.45 32.30 17.21
C GLN A 308 10.69 30.90 16.62
N GLY A 309 9.70 30.37 15.90
CA GLY A 309 9.85 29.15 15.11
C GLY A 309 10.62 29.36 13.80
N VAL A 310 11.51 28.43 13.46
CA VAL A 310 12.43 28.48 12.33
C VAL A 310 12.36 27.19 11.52
N SER A 311 12.42 27.28 10.19
CA SER A 311 12.43 26.13 9.28
C SER A 311 13.64 26.15 8.34
N LEU A 312 14.52 25.16 8.47
CA LEU A 312 15.71 24.96 7.64
C LEU A 312 15.42 23.86 6.61
N LYS A 313 15.50 24.17 5.32
CA LYS A 313 15.21 23.24 4.23
C LYS A 313 16.51 22.79 3.59
N CYS A 314 16.61 21.49 3.32
CA CYS A 314 17.70 20.92 2.53
C CYS A 314 17.14 19.84 1.62
N LYS A 315 17.38 19.97 0.31
CA LYS A 315 16.95 19.02 -0.70
C LYS A 315 18.16 18.52 -1.47
N ALA A 316 18.30 17.21 -1.55
CA ALA A 316 19.32 16.52 -2.32
C ALA A 316 18.69 15.60 -3.35
N VAL A 317 19.46 15.29 -4.39
CA VAL A 317 19.12 14.34 -5.46
C VAL A 317 20.30 13.38 -5.60
N GLY A 318 20.02 12.12 -5.90
CA GLY A 318 21.01 11.07 -6.12
C GLY A 318 20.30 9.76 -6.40
N ASP A 319 21.05 8.72 -6.74
CA ASP A 319 20.54 7.36 -6.93
C ASP A 319 21.31 6.41 -6.01
N PRO A 320 20.69 5.82 -4.97
CA PRO A 320 19.28 5.96 -4.56
C PRO A 320 18.97 7.37 -4.04
N ASP A 321 17.68 7.68 -3.92
CA ASP A 321 17.19 8.91 -3.30
C ASP A 321 17.83 9.11 -1.91
N PRO A 322 18.60 10.20 -1.69
CA PRO A 322 19.36 10.37 -0.46
C PRO A 322 18.49 10.81 0.72
N TYR A 323 18.77 10.27 1.90
CA TYR A 323 18.15 10.72 3.14
C TYR A 323 18.96 11.87 3.75
N VAL A 324 18.26 12.83 4.35
CA VAL A 324 18.85 14.05 4.91
C VAL A 324 18.85 14.00 6.43
N ARG A 325 19.99 14.34 7.03
CA ARG A 325 20.17 14.51 8.48
C ARG A 325 20.84 15.84 8.78
N TRP A 326 20.63 16.36 9.99
CA TRP A 326 21.14 17.66 10.40
C TRP A 326 22.11 17.54 11.57
N ILE A 327 23.22 18.28 11.50
CA ILE A 327 24.15 18.49 12.62
C ILE A 327 23.97 19.90 13.15
N ALA A 328 23.78 20.03 14.46
CA ALA A 328 23.67 21.30 15.17
C ALA A 328 25.04 21.99 15.32
N PRO A 329 25.08 23.30 15.67
CA PRO A 329 26.33 24.02 15.85
C PRO A 329 27.26 23.45 16.93
N ASP A 330 26.73 22.67 17.89
CA ASP A 330 27.49 21.96 18.92
C ASP A 330 28.11 20.64 18.43
N GLY A 331 27.95 20.30 17.15
CA GLY A 331 28.47 19.10 16.51
C GLY A 331 27.61 17.84 16.71
N LYS A 332 26.46 17.94 17.39
CA LYS A 332 25.60 16.78 17.63
C LYS A 332 24.58 16.60 16.51
N LEU A 333 24.20 15.34 16.28
CA LEU A 333 23.11 15.00 15.39
C LEU A 333 21.79 15.50 15.99
N VAL A 334 21.02 16.23 15.19
CA VAL A 334 19.69 16.72 15.60
C VAL A 334 18.72 15.56 15.60
N SER A 335 18.08 15.33 16.74
CA SER A 335 16.99 14.36 16.91
C SER A 335 15.64 15.05 17.04
N ASN A 336 14.57 14.27 16.87
CA ASN A 336 13.21 14.75 17.11
C ASN A 336 13.00 14.92 18.62
N THR A 337 12.72 16.15 19.04
CA THR A 337 12.46 16.53 20.44
C THR A 337 11.21 17.40 20.51
N SER A 338 10.82 17.85 21.71
CA SER A 338 9.72 18.82 21.86
C SER A 338 10.00 20.18 21.20
N ARG A 339 11.26 20.46 20.84
CA ARG A 339 11.71 21.74 20.28
C ARG A 339 12.14 21.63 18.82
N THR A 340 12.58 20.45 18.37
CA THR A 340 13.14 20.22 17.03
C THR A 340 12.44 19.06 16.33
N VAL A 341 12.07 19.23 15.07
CA VAL A 341 11.41 18.20 14.26
C VAL A 341 12.12 18.12 12.91
N SER A 342 12.71 16.95 12.64
CA SER A 342 13.30 16.59 11.35
C SER A 342 12.28 15.78 10.54
N TYR A 343 12.06 16.18 9.28
CA TYR A 343 11.14 15.52 8.35
C TYR A 343 11.90 14.72 7.28
N GLU A 344 11.23 13.70 6.72
CA GLU A 344 11.75 12.88 5.62
C GLU A 344 12.04 13.69 4.34
N ASN A 345 11.35 14.82 4.15
CA ASN A 345 11.61 15.73 3.03
C ASN A 345 12.91 16.57 3.18
N GLY A 346 13.68 16.34 4.26
CA GLY A 346 14.94 17.01 4.58
C GLY A 346 14.80 18.36 5.29
N THR A 347 13.58 18.74 5.68
CA THR A 347 13.34 19.97 6.46
C THR A 347 13.60 19.73 7.94
N LEU A 348 14.18 20.70 8.62
CA LEU A 348 14.34 20.77 10.07
C LEU A 348 13.59 22.00 10.59
N ASP A 349 12.57 21.76 11.40
CA ASP A 349 11.86 22.81 12.13
C ASP A 349 12.39 22.90 13.56
N ILE A 350 12.73 24.11 13.98
CA ILE A 350 13.05 24.49 15.35
C ILE A 350 11.86 25.31 15.84
N LEU A 351 11.00 24.71 16.65
CA LEU A 351 9.73 25.31 17.10
C LEU A 351 9.94 26.54 18.00
N VAL A 352 11.00 26.51 18.81
CA VAL A 352 11.39 27.59 19.71
C VAL A 352 12.90 27.80 19.58
N ALA A 353 13.31 28.87 18.90
CA ALA A 353 14.71 29.25 18.75
C ALA A 353 15.29 29.76 20.07
N SER A 354 16.46 29.26 20.44
CA SER A 354 17.24 29.70 21.61
C SER A 354 18.57 30.31 21.18
N LEU A 355 19.17 31.14 22.03
CA LEU A 355 20.51 31.68 21.81
C LEU A 355 21.60 30.60 21.64
N THR A 356 21.36 29.38 22.15
CA THR A 356 22.26 28.23 21.98
C THR A 356 22.22 27.63 20.57
N ASP A 357 21.15 27.87 19.80
CA ASP A 357 21.02 27.41 18.41
C ASP A 357 21.78 28.32 17.44
N LYS A 358 22.32 29.45 17.92
CA LYS A 358 23.09 30.36 17.10
C LYS A 358 24.35 29.65 16.59
N GLY A 359 24.48 29.55 15.28
CA GLY A 359 25.65 28.99 14.62
C GLY A 359 25.33 28.35 13.28
N THR A 360 26.22 27.48 12.83
CA THR A 360 26.10 26.83 11.53
C THR A 360 25.52 25.42 11.69
N PHE A 361 24.31 25.23 11.19
CA PHE A 361 23.73 23.91 11.00
C PHE A 361 24.31 23.29 9.74
N THR A 362 24.67 22.01 9.78
CA THR A 362 25.16 21.30 8.59
C THR A 362 24.12 20.28 8.16
N CYS A 363 23.57 20.47 6.96
CA CYS A 363 22.78 19.44 6.30
C CYS A 363 23.72 18.39 5.73
N ILE A 364 23.41 17.11 5.97
CA ILE A 364 24.12 15.98 5.39
C ILE A 364 23.12 15.12 4.65
N ALA A 365 23.28 15.02 3.32
CA ALA A 365 22.56 14.10 2.47
C ALA A 365 23.42 12.85 2.24
N SER A 366 22.85 11.67 2.46
CA SER A 366 23.58 10.39 2.40
C SER A 366 22.80 9.35 1.60
N ASN A 367 23.50 8.57 0.79
CA ASN A 367 22.97 7.39 0.11
C ASN A 367 24.06 6.31 -0.04
N ALA A 368 23.74 5.19 -0.70
CA ALA A 368 24.65 4.07 -0.89
C ALA A 368 25.95 4.42 -1.65
N ALA A 369 25.97 5.50 -2.44
CA ALA A 369 27.16 5.95 -3.18
C ALA A 369 28.05 6.93 -2.40
N GLY A 370 27.53 7.59 -1.35
CA GLY A 370 28.32 8.49 -0.52
C GLY A 370 27.52 9.53 0.25
N GLU A 371 28.21 10.56 0.73
CA GLU A 371 27.62 11.67 1.48
C GLU A 371 27.97 13.03 0.86
N SER A 372 27.07 13.99 1.01
CA SER A 372 27.26 15.39 0.62
C SER A 372 26.78 16.30 1.73
N THR A 373 27.53 17.37 1.99
CA THR A 373 27.27 18.25 3.14
C THR A 373 27.12 19.70 2.69
N ALA A 374 26.23 20.44 3.34
CA ALA A 374 26.07 21.87 3.10
C ALA A 374 25.77 22.64 4.39
N PRO A 375 26.50 23.74 4.66
CA PRO A 375 26.26 24.59 5.83
C PRO A 375 25.07 25.53 5.62
N VAL A 376 24.37 25.81 6.72
CA VAL A 376 23.24 26.75 6.84
C VAL A 376 23.44 27.57 8.13
N GLU A 377 23.59 28.88 7.99
CA GLU A 377 23.83 29.77 9.14
C GLU A 377 22.51 30.24 9.76
N LEU A 378 22.35 30.00 11.07
CA LEU A 378 21.25 30.52 11.87
C LEU A 378 21.75 31.56 12.87
N LEU A 379 21.23 32.78 12.76
CA LEU A 379 21.45 33.84 13.73
C LEU A 379 20.22 33.97 14.64
N VAL A 380 20.42 33.86 15.95
CA VAL A 380 19.38 34.11 16.95
C VAL A 380 19.68 35.38 17.72
N THR A 381 18.74 36.33 17.73
CA THR A 381 18.83 37.57 18.50
C THR A 381 17.95 37.49 19.75
N PRO A 382 18.42 37.94 20.93
CA PRO A 382 17.66 37.85 22.18
C PRO A 382 16.36 38.65 22.10
N TYR A 383 15.33 38.20 22.82
CA TYR A 383 14.13 39.00 23.02
C TYR A 383 14.48 40.23 23.89
N PRO A 384 14.02 41.45 23.57
CA PRO A 384 14.34 42.63 24.36
C PRO A 384 13.67 42.55 25.74
N ASN A 385 14.44 42.16 26.76
CA ASN A 385 14.03 42.20 28.16
C ASN A 385 14.09 43.64 28.67
N LEU A 386 12.93 44.20 29.05
CA LEU A 386 12.83 45.49 29.73
C LEU A 386 12.71 45.27 31.25
N ALA A 387 13.83 45.31 31.98
CA ALA A 387 13.91 45.55 33.43
C ALA A 387 15.40 45.82 33.79
N ASN A 388 15.84 46.74 34.66
CA ASN A 388 15.21 47.36 35.83
C ASN A 388 16.09 48.54 36.34
N SER A 389 15.51 49.68 36.75
CA SER A 389 15.97 50.50 37.90
C SER A 389 14.81 51.28 38.52
N THR A 390 14.47 50.91 39.76
CA THR A 390 13.86 51.70 40.86
C THR A 390 12.39 52.17 40.81
N ASN A 391 11.56 51.43 41.56
CA ASN A 391 10.83 51.84 42.79
C ASN A 391 9.29 51.82 42.81
N CYS A 392 8.81 50.92 43.69
CA CYS A 392 7.65 50.95 44.59
C CYS A 392 6.20 50.90 44.06
N ASP A 393 5.64 49.70 44.21
CA ASP A 393 4.63 49.34 45.23
C ASP A 393 3.19 48.99 44.80
N LYS A 394 2.84 47.75 45.23
CA LYS A 394 1.56 47.20 45.71
C LYS A 394 0.56 46.57 44.73
N ASP A 395 0.63 45.24 44.74
CA ASP A 395 -0.42 44.26 45.10
C ASP A 395 -1.70 44.06 44.28
N ALA A 396 -1.97 42.74 44.11
CA ALA A 396 -3.23 42.01 44.00
C ALA A 396 -3.85 41.75 42.60
N GLU A 397 -3.64 40.52 42.10
CA GLU A 397 -4.62 39.40 41.97
C GLU A 397 -6.07 39.67 41.48
N PRO A 398 -6.81 38.66 40.95
CA PRO A 398 -7.30 38.60 39.58
C PRO A 398 -8.84 38.54 39.49
N GLY A 399 -9.40 38.75 38.30
CA GLY A 399 -10.75 38.28 37.98
C GLY A 399 -11.58 39.19 37.07
N PRO A 400 -12.59 38.61 36.40
CA PRO A 400 -13.00 38.97 35.04
C PRO A 400 -14.23 39.87 35.01
N SER A 401 -14.60 40.42 33.84
CA SER A 401 -16.00 40.45 33.36
C SER A 401 -16.09 41.06 31.96
N ASP A 402 -16.91 40.39 31.16
CA ASP A 402 -17.41 40.77 29.84
C ASP A 402 -18.03 42.16 29.81
N ILE A 403 -17.93 42.86 28.67
CA ILE A 403 -18.99 43.76 28.21
C ILE A 403 -19.15 43.62 26.68
N LEU A 404 -20.29 43.04 26.28
CA LEU A 404 -20.96 43.24 25.00
C LEU A 404 -21.66 44.60 24.99
N ILE A 405 -21.46 45.43 23.97
CA ILE A 405 -22.48 46.40 23.55
C ILE A 405 -22.57 46.43 22.01
N SER A 406 -23.76 46.04 21.55
CA SER A 406 -24.31 46.33 20.22
C SER A 406 -24.75 47.79 20.17
N ALA A 407 -24.35 48.52 19.12
CA ALA A 407 -24.95 49.80 18.77
C ALA A 407 -25.14 49.87 17.25
N LYS A 408 -26.33 49.47 16.82
CA LYS A 408 -26.92 49.83 15.53
C LYS A 408 -27.32 51.31 15.62
N SER A 409 -26.79 52.19 14.77
CA SER A 409 -27.39 53.51 14.57
C SER A 409 -27.38 53.91 13.11
N SER A 410 -28.56 54.39 12.71
CA SER A 410 -28.98 54.80 11.38
C SER A 410 -28.33 56.12 10.99
N PHE A 411 -27.98 56.24 9.70
CA PHE A 411 -27.68 57.50 9.03
C PHE A 411 -28.85 58.50 9.14
N PRO A 412 -28.52 59.79 9.23
CA PRO A 412 -29.22 60.80 8.47
C PRO A 412 -28.23 61.49 7.50
N ASN A 413 -28.64 61.57 6.24
CA ASN A 413 -28.06 62.46 5.24
C ASN A 413 -28.16 63.91 5.74
N ASP A 414 -27.05 64.62 5.81
CA ASP A 414 -27.02 65.96 5.26
C ASP A 414 -25.62 66.42 4.83
N THR A 415 -25.68 67.40 3.96
CA THR A 415 -24.73 67.71 2.89
C THR A 415 -23.67 68.72 3.34
N LYS A 416 -22.47 68.66 2.71
CA LYS A 416 -21.33 69.61 2.77
C LYS A 416 -20.38 69.50 3.98
N ALA A 417 -19.32 68.72 3.78
CA ALA A 417 -17.94 69.20 3.92
C ALA A 417 -17.03 68.28 3.10
N GLN A 418 -16.60 68.79 1.96
CA GLN A 418 -15.54 68.20 1.15
C GLN A 418 -14.23 68.38 1.93
N GLN A 419 -13.80 67.32 2.63
CA GLN A 419 -12.46 67.24 3.19
C GLN A 419 -11.93 65.83 2.90
N ASP A 420 -10.80 65.82 2.21
CA ASP A 420 -10.12 64.71 1.52
C ASP A 420 -10.42 63.28 1.99
N LYS A 421 -10.80 62.42 1.03
CA LYS A 421 -10.83 60.96 1.22
C LYS A 421 -9.42 60.46 1.54
N ALA A 422 -9.17 60.16 2.81
CA ALA A 422 -7.85 59.79 3.31
C ALA A 422 -7.50 58.29 3.13
N VAL A 423 -8.35 57.44 2.56
CA VAL A 423 -8.00 56.06 2.23
C VAL A 423 -8.55 55.71 0.86
N VAL A 424 -7.70 55.16 -0.01
CA VAL A 424 -8.03 54.80 -1.41
C VAL A 424 -7.63 53.36 -1.72
N VAL A 425 -8.41 52.69 -2.57
CA VAL A 425 -8.04 51.40 -3.16
C VAL A 425 -7.34 51.68 -4.49
N ALA A 426 -6.05 51.38 -4.56
CA ALA A 426 -5.21 51.65 -5.73
C ALA A 426 -5.37 50.58 -6.82
N GLU A 427 -5.45 49.30 -6.42
CA GLU A 427 -5.63 48.17 -7.32
C GLU A 427 -6.64 47.18 -6.72
N LEU A 428 -7.52 46.63 -7.54
CA LEU A 428 -8.56 45.69 -7.11
C LEU A 428 -8.66 44.54 -8.12
N THR A 429 -8.53 43.32 -7.62
CA THR A 429 -8.75 42.07 -8.37
C THR A 429 -9.87 41.27 -7.72
N ALA A 430 -10.25 40.14 -8.33
CA ALA A 430 -11.24 39.23 -7.77
C ALA A 430 -10.83 38.64 -6.41
N SER A 431 -9.52 38.58 -6.12
CA SER A 431 -8.96 37.92 -4.93
C SER A 431 -7.98 38.77 -4.12
N SER A 432 -7.73 40.03 -4.50
CA SER A 432 -6.81 40.93 -3.78
C SER A 432 -7.15 42.41 -3.96
N ALA A 433 -6.74 43.24 -3.00
CA ALA A 433 -6.89 44.69 -3.04
C ALA A 433 -5.66 45.41 -2.45
N LEU A 434 -5.17 46.46 -3.10
CA LEU A 434 -4.10 47.33 -2.60
C LEU A 434 -4.70 48.59 -1.99
N ILE A 435 -4.55 48.77 -0.68
CA ILE A 435 -5.06 49.93 0.07
C ILE A 435 -3.93 50.93 0.29
N GLN A 436 -4.17 52.22 0.08
CA GLN A 436 -3.20 53.30 0.28
C GLN A 436 -3.84 54.47 1.05
N TRP A 437 -3.05 55.14 1.89
CA TRP A 437 -3.48 56.34 2.63
C TRP A 437 -2.37 57.40 2.64
N PRO A 438 -2.70 58.70 2.67
CA PRO A 438 -1.72 59.76 2.65
C PRO A 438 -0.95 59.80 3.97
N PRO A 439 0.27 60.34 3.96
CA PRO A 439 1.07 60.50 5.17
C PRO A 439 0.41 61.49 6.14
N GLN A 440 0.23 61.04 7.39
CA GLN A 440 -0.43 61.82 8.44
C GLN A 440 0.58 62.73 9.15
N HIS A 441 0.88 63.87 8.53
CA HIS A 441 1.84 64.85 9.06
C HIS A 441 1.37 65.58 10.33
N HIS A 442 0.06 65.51 10.65
CA HIS A 442 -0.53 66.14 11.83
C HIS A 442 -0.50 65.26 13.09
N LEU A 443 -0.10 63.99 12.97
CA LEU A 443 0.00 63.03 14.08
C LEU A 443 1.47 62.65 14.34
N PRO A 444 2.21 63.43 15.16
CA PRO A 444 3.56 63.07 15.54
C PRO A 444 3.54 61.84 16.47
N GLY A 445 4.19 60.74 16.05
CA GLY A 445 4.37 59.56 16.92
C GLY A 445 3.38 58.41 16.73
N ILE A 446 2.94 58.15 15.49
CA ILE A 446 2.18 56.94 15.15
C ILE A 446 3.03 55.70 15.44
N ARG A 447 2.51 54.78 16.24
CA ARG A 447 3.18 53.51 16.59
C ARG A 447 2.84 52.41 15.60
N VAL A 448 1.58 52.35 15.20
CA VAL A 448 1.04 51.29 14.36
C VAL A 448 -0.27 51.76 13.72
N TYR A 449 -0.56 51.28 12.51
CA TYR A 449 -1.87 51.43 11.89
C TYR A 449 -2.67 50.17 12.12
N GLN A 450 -3.93 50.31 12.55
CA GLN A 450 -4.86 49.20 12.66
C GLN A 450 -5.81 49.26 11.47
N ILE A 451 -5.78 48.22 10.63
CA ILE A 451 -6.73 48.05 9.54
C ILE A 451 -7.83 47.11 10.02
N GLN A 452 -9.08 47.54 9.91
CA GLN A 452 -10.26 46.74 10.21
C GLN A 452 -11.07 46.59 8.93
N TYR A 453 -11.49 45.38 8.59
CA TYR A 453 -12.39 45.18 7.46
C TYR A 453 -13.43 44.11 7.73
N ASN A 454 -14.61 44.30 7.15
CA ASN A 454 -15.68 43.32 7.14
C ASN A 454 -16.19 43.09 5.71
N SER A 455 -16.70 41.89 5.47
CA SER A 455 -17.37 41.47 4.24
C SER A 455 -18.88 41.51 4.45
N SER A 456 -19.62 41.91 3.41
CA SER A 456 -21.09 41.93 3.39
C SER A 456 -21.79 40.61 3.74
N ALA A 457 -21.08 39.47 3.68
CA ALA A 457 -21.61 38.14 3.98
C ALA A 457 -21.07 37.54 5.29
N ASP A 458 -20.10 38.20 5.94
CA ASP A 458 -19.44 37.72 7.15
C ASP A 458 -19.80 38.66 8.31
N ASP A 459 -20.19 38.12 9.47
CA ASP A 459 -20.50 38.92 10.68
C ASP A 459 -19.24 39.18 11.54
N ILE A 460 -18.04 38.95 10.99
CA ILE A 460 -16.77 38.93 11.72
C ILE A 460 -15.87 40.07 11.24
N LEU A 461 -15.55 41.00 12.15
CA LEU A 461 -14.61 42.09 11.91
C LEU A 461 -13.16 41.57 11.99
N VAL A 462 -12.45 41.58 10.86
CA VAL A 462 -11.05 41.19 10.81
C VAL A 462 -10.17 42.41 11.02
N TYR A 463 -9.21 42.35 11.95
CA TYR A 463 -8.24 43.42 12.18
C TYR A 463 -6.79 42.98 11.98
N ARG A 464 -5.94 43.88 11.47
CA ARG A 464 -4.50 43.67 11.29
C ARG A 464 -3.71 44.90 11.72
N MET A 465 -2.58 44.65 12.39
CA MET A 465 -1.66 45.69 12.85
C MET A 465 -0.53 45.87 11.84
N ILE A 466 -0.39 47.08 11.30
CA ILE A 466 0.53 47.43 10.22
C ILE A 466 1.59 48.41 10.76
N PRO A 467 2.89 48.20 10.48
CA PRO A 467 3.94 49.08 10.96
C PRO A 467 3.71 50.55 10.57
N ALA A 468 4.03 51.49 11.47
CA ALA A 468 3.85 52.94 11.24
C ALA A 468 4.58 53.50 10.01
N ALA A 469 5.60 52.79 9.51
CA ALA A 469 6.32 53.15 8.28
C ALA A 469 5.52 52.86 7.00
N SER A 470 4.49 52.03 7.09
CA SER A 470 3.71 51.58 5.93
C SER A 470 2.71 52.66 5.52
N LYS A 471 2.64 52.94 4.22
CA LYS A 471 1.68 53.86 3.59
C LYS A 471 0.67 53.13 2.70
N SER A 472 0.87 51.82 2.56
CA SER A 472 0.04 50.93 1.75
C SER A 472 -0.01 49.55 2.38
N PHE A 473 -1.08 48.82 2.12
CA PHE A 473 -1.26 47.45 2.55
C PHE A 473 -1.90 46.62 1.43
N PHE A 474 -1.28 45.47 1.12
CA PHE A 474 -1.78 44.54 0.11
C PHE A 474 -2.59 43.43 0.79
N LEU A 475 -3.89 43.43 0.53
CA LEU A 475 -4.85 42.47 1.05
C LEU A 475 -5.00 41.32 0.04
N THR A 476 -4.70 40.08 0.45
CA THR A 476 -4.85 38.86 -0.34
C THR A 476 -6.03 38.04 0.15
N ASP A 477 -6.42 37.02 -0.63
CA ASP A 477 -7.41 36.01 -0.26
C ASP A 477 -8.85 36.56 -0.10
N LEU A 478 -9.20 37.58 -0.90
CA LEU A 478 -10.56 38.09 -1.00
C LEU A 478 -11.46 37.14 -1.79
N VAL A 479 -12.76 37.17 -1.51
CA VAL A 479 -13.77 36.41 -2.24
C VAL A 479 -14.33 37.28 -3.37
N ALA A 480 -14.38 36.74 -4.59
CA ALA A 480 -14.93 37.44 -5.75
C ALA A 480 -16.44 37.75 -5.57
N GLY A 481 -16.89 38.89 -6.10
CA GLY A 481 -18.30 39.29 -6.06
C GLY A 481 -18.82 39.72 -4.68
N ARG A 482 -17.94 40.08 -3.74
CA ARG A 482 -18.33 40.52 -2.38
C ARG A 482 -18.00 41.98 -2.13
N ALA A 483 -18.88 42.66 -1.39
CA ALA A 483 -18.62 44.00 -0.88
C ALA A 483 -17.85 43.95 0.44
N TYR A 484 -16.86 44.82 0.59
CA TYR A 484 -16.00 44.97 1.75
C TYR A 484 -16.01 46.41 2.24
N ASP A 485 -16.14 46.59 3.56
CA ASP A 485 -15.96 47.87 4.25
C ASP A 485 -14.66 47.80 5.04
N LEU A 486 -13.69 48.68 4.71
CA LEU A 486 -12.37 48.70 5.33
C LEU A 486 -12.07 50.07 5.92
N CYS A 487 -11.62 50.12 7.18
CA CYS A 487 -11.18 51.32 7.88
C CYS A 487 -9.72 51.21 8.31
N VAL A 488 -8.98 52.32 8.19
CA VAL A 488 -7.60 52.45 8.70
C VAL A 488 -7.61 53.41 9.88
N LEU A 489 -7.08 52.95 11.01
CA LEU A 489 -6.93 53.75 12.22
C LEU A 489 -5.44 53.96 12.54
N ALA A 490 -5.05 55.17 12.89
CA ALA A 490 -3.74 55.47 13.44
C ALA A 490 -3.76 55.27 14.96
N VAL A 491 -2.90 54.41 15.47
CA VAL A 491 -2.62 54.33 16.91
C VAL A 491 -1.37 55.16 17.18
N TYR A 492 -1.54 56.29 17.85
CA TYR A 492 -0.47 57.23 18.14
C TYR A 492 -0.42 57.55 19.64
N ASN A 493 0.72 58.05 20.09
CA ASN A 493 0.82 58.58 21.44
C ASN A 493 0.41 60.04 21.43
N ASP A 494 -0.63 60.38 22.18
CA ASP A 494 -1.00 61.77 22.36
C ASP A 494 0.10 62.46 23.19
N ALA A 495 0.69 63.53 22.64
CA ALA A 495 1.78 64.27 23.25
C ALA A 495 1.34 65.01 24.54
N LEU A 496 0.04 65.24 24.73
CA LEU A 496 -0.51 65.94 25.89
C LEU A 496 -0.88 64.99 27.05
N THR A 497 -1.40 63.80 26.75
CA THR A 497 -1.88 62.84 27.78
C THR A 497 -0.96 61.64 28.00
N ALA A 498 0.06 61.45 27.15
CA ALA A 498 0.97 60.29 27.15
C ALA A 498 0.26 58.91 27.05
N LEU A 499 -1.05 58.90 26.77
CA LEU A 499 -1.86 57.73 26.55
C LEU A 499 -1.90 57.36 25.07
N THR A 500 -2.17 56.09 24.79
CA THR A 500 -2.39 55.62 23.41
C THR A 500 -3.76 56.09 22.94
N ALA A 501 -3.77 56.95 21.94
CA ALA A 501 -4.98 57.44 21.29
C ALA A 501 -5.14 56.78 19.92
N THR A 502 -6.39 56.55 19.52
CA THR A 502 -6.72 55.97 18.21
C THR A 502 -7.55 56.97 17.42
N GLU A 503 -7.07 57.35 16.24
CA GLU A 503 -7.80 58.23 15.32
C GLU A 503 -8.10 57.49 14.02
N ALA A 504 -9.34 57.61 13.53
CA ALA A 504 -9.74 57.04 12.25
C ALA A 504 -9.18 57.89 11.12
N ILE A 505 -8.23 57.34 10.35
CA ILE A 505 -7.66 58.02 9.18
C ILE A 505 -8.72 58.08 8.08
N GLY A 506 -9.43 56.99 7.85
CA GLY A 506 -10.54 56.95 6.91
C GLY A 506 -11.03 55.54 6.63
N CYS A 507 -12.19 55.46 5.98
CA CYS A 507 -12.80 54.20 5.57
C CYS A 507 -13.07 54.20 4.06
N VAL A 508 -12.96 53.03 3.46
CA VAL A 508 -13.24 52.79 2.05
C VAL A 508 -14.09 51.54 1.89
N ALA A 509 -15.18 51.68 1.14
CA ALA A 509 -16.03 50.58 0.72
C ALA A 509 -15.67 50.20 -0.72
N PHE A 510 -15.46 48.92 -1.00
CA PHE A 510 -15.17 48.42 -2.34
C PHE A 510 -15.81 47.04 -2.58
N THR A 511 -16.10 46.72 -3.83
CA THR A 511 -16.71 45.44 -4.22
C THR A 511 -15.78 44.72 -5.18
N THR A 512 -15.35 43.51 -4.82
CA THR A 512 -14.48 42.70 -5.68
C THR A 512 -15.24 42.33 -6.96
N PRO A 513 -14.59 42.43 -8.14
CA PRO A 513 -15.22 42.03 -9.39
C PRO A 513 -15.58 40.54 -9.36
N GLU A 514 -16.71 40.18 -9.97
CA GLU A 514 -17.07 38.78 -10.16
C GLU A 514 -16.04 38.13 -11.09
N GLU A 515 -15.38 37.10 -10.59
CA GLU A 515 -14.60 36.22 -11.44
C GLU A 515 -15.59 35.31 -12.15
N PHE A 516 -16.11 35.76 -13.29
CA PHE A 516 -16.63 34.84 -14.27
C PHE A 516 -15.45 33.95 -14.65
N LYS A 517 -15.41 32.74 -14.08
CA LYS A 517 -14.76 31.63 -14.75
C LYS A 517 -15.28 31.72 -16.17
N GLN A 518 -14.40 32.09 -17.08
CA GLN A 518 -14.64 31.94 -18.49
C GLN A 518 -14.89 30.45 -18.63
N CYS A 519 -16.18 30.05 -18.56
CA CYS A 519 -16.62 28.82 -19.16
C CYS A 519 -16.21 29.03 -20.61
N ARG A 520 -15.03 28.50 -20.96
CA ARG A 520 -14.75 28.14 -22.33
C ARG A 520 -15.95 27.31 -22.72
N SER A 521 -16.85 27.95 -23.46
CA SER A 521 -17.74 27.28 -24.37
C SER A 521 -16.85 26.26 -25.08
N LEU A 522 -17.12 24.99 -24.81
CA LEU A 522 -16.56 23.86 -25.55
C LEU A 522 -17.00 24.03 -27.01
N HIS A 523 -16.26 24.85 -27.74
CA HIS A 523 -16.14 24.73 -29.18
C HIS A 523 -14.84 23.99 -29.49
N ALA A 524 -14.66 22.85 -28.82
CA ALA A 524 -13.83 21.77 -29.30
C ALA A 524 -14.76 20.64 -29.69
N GLN A 525 -15.09 20.65 -30.98
CA GLN A 525 -15.22 19.47 -31.82
C GLN A 525 -16.30 18.45 -31.42
N PHE A 526 -17.36 18.52 -32.22
CA PHE A 526 -18.31 17.49 -32.59
C PHE A 526 -17.61 16.21 -33.16
N LEU A 527 -16.67 15.63 -32.42
CA LEU A 527 -15.91 14.42 -32.75
C LEU A 527 -15.85 13.42 -31.57
N GLY A 528 -16.22 13.86 -30.35
CA GLY A 528 -16.29 12.99 -29.17
C GLY A 528 -17.41 11.94 -29.24
N GLY A 529 -18.56 12.28 -29.84
CA GLY A 529 -19.67 11.32 -30.01
C GLY A 529 -19.33 10.21 -30.99
N THR A 530 -18.66 10.53 -32.11
CA THR A 530 -18.19 9.52 -33.06
C THR A 530 -17.02 8.71 -32.51
N MET A 531 -16.10 9.31 -31.76
CA MET A 531 -15.01 8.56 -31.11
C MET A 531 -15.54 7.60 -30.03
N ILE A 532 -16.55 7.97 -29.24
CA ILE A 532 -17.17 7.06 -28.27
C ILE A 532 -17.94 5.93 -28.96
N ILE A 533 -18.63 6.20 -30.08
CA ILE A 533 -19.31 5.16 -30.87
C ILE A 533 -18.29 4.25 -31.58
N ILE A 534 -17.17 4.79 -32.09
CA ILE A 534 -16.13 4.00 -32.76
C ILE A 534 -15.37 3.15 -31.73
N ILE A 535 -14.94 3.72 -30.61
CA ILE A 535 -14.24 2.98 -29.54
C ILE A 535 -15.19 1.96 -28.91
N GLY A 536 -16.43 2.33 -28.62
CA GLY A 536 -17.46 1.39 -28.15
C GLY A 536 -17.75 0.28 -29.16
N GLY A 537 -17.83 0.61 -30.45
CA GLY A 537 -18.03 -0.35 -31.53
C GLY A 537 -16.85 -1.31 -31.71
N ILE A 538 -15.62 -0.81 -31.60
CA ILE A 538 -14.40 -1.63 -31.63
C ILE A 538 -14.39 -2.57 -30.43
N ILE A 539 -14.70 -2.10 -29.23
CA ILE A 539 -14.76 -2.95 -28.03
C ILE A 539 -15.81 -4.06 -28.21
N VAL A 540 -17.02 -3.72 -28.65
CA VAL A 540 -18.10 -4.71 -28.87
C VAL A 540 -17.74 -5.71 -29.97
N ALA A 541 -17.16 -5.26 -31.08
CA ALA A 541 -16.71 -6.15 -32.15
C ALA A 541 -15.56 -7.05 -31.69
N SER A 542 -14.61 -6.52 -30.91
CA SER A 542 -13.49 -7.28 -30.34
C SER A 542 -13.98 -8.37 -29.39
N VAL A 543 -14.96 -8.04 -28.54
CA VAL A 543 -15.58 -9.00 -27.61
C VAL A 543 -16.38 -10.05 -28.38
N LEU A 544 -17.13 -9.69 -29.42
CA LEU A 544 -17.86 -10.66 -30.24
C LEU A 544 -16.92 -11.60 -31.01
N VAL A 545 -15.82 -11.09 -31.56
CA VAL A 545 -14.78 -11.92 -32.21
C VAL A 545 -14.13 -12.85 -31.20
N PHE A 546 -13.83 -12.36 -29.98
CA PHE A 546 -13.27 -13.19 -28.92
C PHE A 546 -14.24 -14.30 -28.48
N ILE A 547 -15.53 -13.98 -28.32
CA ILE A 547 -16.58 -14.97 -28.04
C ILE A 547 -16.70 -15.98 -29.18
N PHE A 548 -16.64 -15.54 -30.44
CA PHE A 548 -16.69 -16.43 -31.60
C PHE A 548 -15.46 -17.34 -31.70
N ILE A 549 -14.26 -16.83 -31.39
CA ILE A 549 -13.03 -17.63 -31.30
C ILE A 549 -13.15 -18.65 -30.17
N LEU A 550 -13.71 -18.29 -29.01
CA LEU A 550 -13.98 -19.22 -27.92
C LEU A 550 -15.01 -20.28 -28.30
N LEU A 551 -16.08 -19.91 -29.02
CA LEU A 551 -17.08 -20.85 -29.52
C LEU A 551 -16.52 -21.77 -30.62
N MET A 552 -15.64 -21.26 -31.48
CA MET A 552 -14.89 -22.06 -32.47
C MET A 552 -13.91 -22.99 -31.79
N LYS A 553 -13.15 -22.54 -30.78
CA LYS A 553 -12.27 -23.39 -29.97
C LYS A 553 -13.06 -24.44 -29.21
N TYR A 554 -14.21 -24.09 -28.66
CA TYR A 554 -15.13 -25.02 -28.00
C TYR A 554 -15.67 -26.06 -28.99
N LYS A 555 -16.06 -25.64 -30.20
CA LYS A 555 -16.55 -26.53 -31.26
C LYS A 555 -15.44 -27.41 -31.84
N VAL A 556 -14.21 -26.92 -31.95
CA VAL A 556 -13.02 -27.69 -32.37
C VAL A 556 -12.59 -28.67 -31.28
N TYR A 557 -12.67 -28.30 -30.01
CA TYR A 557 -12.43 -29.19 -28.86
C TYR A 557 -13.51 -30.29 -28.77
N ASN A 558 -14.78 -29.96 -29.03
CA ASN A 558 -15.85 -30.96 -29.11
C ASN A 558 -15.73 -31.88 -30.34
N ASN A 559 -15.23 -31.38 -31.47
CA ASN A 559 -14.95 -32.20 -32.65
C ASN A 559 -13.75 -33.14 -32.44
N HIS A 560 -12.74 -32.75 -31.64
CA HIS A 560 -11.68 -33.66 -31.19
C HIS A 560 -12.22 -34.72 -30.23
N HIS A 561 -13.19 -34.38 -29.38
CA HIS A 561 -13.84 -35.36 -28.50
C HIS A 561 -14.72 -36.39 -29.22
N HIS A 562 -15.16 -36.11 -30.46
CA HIS A 562 -15.89 -37.07 -31.29
C HIS A 562 -14.99 -38.00 -32.13
N LYS A 563 -13.68 -37.71 -32.27
CA LYS A 563 -12.73 -38.61 -32.96
C LYS A 563 -12.03 -39.60 -32.02
N ASP A 564 -11.95 -39.31 -30.72
CA ASP A 564 -11.23 -40.17 -29.75
C ASP A 564 -12.14 -41.07 -28.91
N LYS A 565 -13.44 -41.18 -29.22
CA LYS A 565 -14.37 -42.08 -28.53
C LYS A 565 -15.24 -42.89 -29.48
N ALA A 566 -14.62 -43.76 -30.28
CA ALA A 566 -15.26 -44.99 -30.77
C ALA A 566 -14.21 -46.03 -31.20
N ALA A 567 -13.87 -46.99 -30.32
CA ALA A 567 -13.85 -48.43 -30.63
C ALA A 567 -13.01 -49.27 -29.63
N LYS A 568 -13.65 -49.68 -28.52
CA LYS A 568 -13.59 -50.97 -27.81
C LYS A 568 -14.30 -50.67 -26.48
N VAL A 569 -15.42 -51.28 -26.16
CA VAL A 569 -15.47 -52.63 -25.60
C VAL A 569 -16.88 -53.22 -25.80
N SER A 570 -16.85 -54.53 -25.90
CA SER A 570 -17.90 -55.52 -26.05
C SER A 570 -19.10 -55.44 -25.08
N ASN A 571 -20.25 -55.77 -25.67
CA ASN A 571 -21.24 -56.74 -25.19
C ASN A 571 -22.27 -56.40 -24.10
N VAL A 572 -23.52 -56.53 -24.56
CA VAL A 572 -24.67 -57.24 -23.94
C VAL A 572 -25.76 -56.38 -23.29
N CYS A 573 -26.89 -56.36 -24.02
CA CYS A 573 -28.32 -56.32 -23.66
C CYS A 573 -28.81 -55.51 -22.45
N SER A 574 -29.83 -54.69 -22.69
CA SER A 574 -31.20 -55.07 -22.28
C SER A 574 -32.27 -54.21 -22.97
N GLN A 575 -33.42 -54.85 -23.10
CA GLN A 575 -34.63 -54.48 -23.82
C GLN A 575 -35.32 -53.21 -23.28
N THR A 576 -36.04 -52.49 -24.13
CA THR A 576 -37.52 -52.36 -24.05
C THR A 576 -38.08 -51.56 -25.23
N ASN A 577 -39.21 -52.04 -25.75
CA ASN A 577 -39.89 -51.60 -26.97
C ASN A 577 -40.79 -50.39 -26.77
N GLY A 578 -40.99 -49.63 -27.86
CA GLY A 578 -42.14 -48.74 -28.04
C GLY A 578 -42.23 -48.13 -29.43
N SER A 579 -42.83 -48.83 -30.40
CA SER A 579 -43.92 -48.29 -31.25
C SER A 579 -44.23 -49.22 -32.44
N GLN A 580 -45.53 -49.41 -32.64
CA GLN A 580 -46.16 -50.21 -33.70
C GLN A 580 -46.04 -49.52 -35.06
N SER A 581 -45.84 -50.30 -36.14
CA SER A 581 -46.86 -50.49 -37.18
C SER A 581 -46.33 -51.36 -38.33
N GLY A 582 -47.04 -52.46 -38.63
CA GLY A 582 -47.47 -52.75 -40.00
C GLY A 582 -46.49 -53.34 -41.01
N SER A 583 -46.47 -54.68 -41.06
CA SER A 583 -46.64 -55.50 -42.29
C SER A 583 -45.49 -55.69 -43.31
N MET A 584 -45.00 -56.93 -43.28
CA MET A 584 -44.68 -57.85 -44.38
C MET A 584 -43.65 -57.50 -45.48
N ALA A 585 -42.66 -58.40 -45.53
CA ALA A 585 -42.28 -59.25 -46.67
C ALA A 585 -40.95 -58.96 -47.40
N ARG A 586 -40.04 -59.94 -47.20
CA ARG A 586 -39.28 -60.70 -48.21
C ARG A 586 -38.17 -60.01 -49.04
N SER A 587 -37.00 -60.62 -48.87
CA SER A 587 -36.22 -61.31 -49.93
C SER A 587 -35.07 -60.56 -50.60
N THR A 588 -33.87 -61.14 -50.42
CA THR A 588 -32.86 -61.49 -51.45
C THR A 588 -32.34 -60.38 -52.37
N SER A 589 -31.04 -60.17 -52.52
CA SER A 589 -30.14 -60.98 -53.37
C SER A 589 -28.90 -60.11 -53.64
N LYS A 590 -27.67 -60.59 -53.40
CA LYS A 590 -26.74 -61.28 -54.32
C LYS A 590 -25.86 -60.37 -55.21
N LEU A 591 -24.60 -60.84 -55.28
CA LEU A 591 -23.60 -60.78 -56.35
C LEU A 591 -22.92 -59.43 -56.61
N ALA A 592 -21.61 -59.30 -56.41
CA ALA A 592 -20.44 -59.96 -57.04
C ALA A 592 -19.91 -59.19 -58.25
N GLU A 593 -18.63 -58.81 -58.18
CA GLU A 593 -17.58 -59.14 -59.18
C GLU A 593 -17.35 -57.95 -60.14
N ARG A 594 -16.15 -57.56 -60.63
CA ARG A 594 -14.79 -58.11 -60.63
C ARG A 594 -13.87 -57.11 -61.38
N ARG A 595 -12.56 -57.08 -61.07
CA ARG A 595 -11.40 -56.64 -61.92
C ARG A 595 -11.37 -55.15 -62.36
N GLU A 596 -10.25 -54.48 -62.58
CA GLU A 596 -8.95 -54.89 -63.15
C GLU A 596 -7.85 -53.86 -62.81
N SER A 597 -6.62 -54.18 -63.18
CA SER A 597 -5.35 -53.60 -62.75
C SER A 597 -4.69 -52.63 -63.77
N LEU A 598 -3.85 -51.72 -63.23
CA LEU A 598 -2.71 -50.97 -63.81
C LEU A 598 -2.94 -49.88 -64.89
N HIS A 599 -2.55 -48.62 -64.57
CA HIS A 599 -1.35 -47.92 -65.11
C HIS A 599 -1.32 -46.41 -64.75
N GLN A 600 -0.13 -45.81 -64.91
CA GLN A 600 0.19 -44.40 -65.21
C GLN A 600 0.78 -43.48 -64.11
N GLU A 601 2.13 -43.37 -64.16
CA GLU A 601 3.00 -42.18 -64.23
C GLU A 601 2.80 -40.92 -63.36
N CYS A 602 3.92 -40.48 -62.77
CA CYS A 602 4.24 -39.12 -62.32
C CYS A 602 4.50 -38.17 -63.52
N PRO A 603 4.51 -36.84 -63.32
CA PRO A 603 5.82 -36.18 -63.22
C PRO A 603 5.86 -34.90 -62.36
N GLY A 604 7.08 -34.52 -61.94
CA GLY A 604 7.39 -33.26 -61.25
C GLY A 604 8.01 -32.18 -62.16
N SER A 605 8.35 -31.03 -61.57
CA SER A 605 9.31 -30.00 -62.06
C SER A 605 9.47 -28.93 -60.95
N SER A 606 10.48 -28.08 -60.76
CA SER A 606 11.82 -27.75 -61.34
C SER A 606 12.12 -26.33 -60.78
N SER A 607 13.16 -26.07 -59.97
CA SER A 607 14.58 -25.74 -60.25
C SER A 607 14.96 -24.23 -60.26
N LYS A 608 16.27 -24.00 -60.01
CA LYS A 608 17.17 -22.82 -60.21
C LYS A 608 17.50 -21.98 -58.96
N GLY A 609 18.76 -21.69 -58.61
CA GLY A 609 20.07 -22.10 -59.16
C GLY A 609 21.25 -21.26 -58.60
N LYS A 610 22.45 -21.89 -58.54
CA LYS A 610 23.87 -21.43 -58.69
C LYS A 610 24.38 -20.24 -57.82
N THR A 611 25.58 -20.23 -57.21
CA THR A 611 26.99 -20.60 -57.56
C THR A 611 27.79 -20.74 -56.23
N VAL A 612 28.52 -21.81 -55.85
CA VAL A 612 29.89 -22.32 -56.20
C VAL A 612 30.98 -21.21 -56.13
N VAL A 613 32.00 -21.28 -55.25
CA VAL A 613 33.27 -22.05 -55.37
C VAL A 613 33.95 -22.26 -53.99
N ASP A 614 34.44 -23.48 -53.76
CA ASP A 614 35.36 -24.00 -52.73
C ASP A 614 36.79 -23.41 -52.79
N LEU A 615 37.56 -23.51 -51.70
CA LEU A 615 38.76 -24.39 -51.62
C LEU A 615 39.73 -24.01 -50.49
N ASP A 616 40.01 -25.03 -49.69
CA ASP A 616 41.32 -25.45 -49.14
C ASP A 616 42.15 -24.57 -48.20
N GLY A 617 42.82 -25.26 -47.27
CA GLY A 617 44.12 -24.80 -46.78
C GLY A 617 44.48 -25.10 -45.33
N ASP A 618 44.45 -26.38 -44.95
CA ASP A 618 45.56 -27.11 -44.32
C ASP A 618 46.56 -26.40 -43.36
N LYS A 619 46.82 -27.11 -42.24
CA LYS A 619 48.10 -27.27 -41.52
C LYS A 619 48.55 -26.38 -40.35
N ALA A 620 48.91 -27.15 -39.32
CA ALA A 620 50.14 -27.11 -38.51
C ALA A 620 50.05 -26.51 -37.09
N ALA A 621 50.15 -27.43 -36.14
CA ALA A 621 50.59 -27.26 -34.75
C ALA A 621 52.14 -27.05 -34.69
N PRO A 622 52.85 -27.24 -33.56
CA PRO A 622 52.56 -27.15 -32.12
C PRO A 622 53.68 -26.34 -31.39
N ALA A 623 53.86 -26.61 -30.08
CA ALA A 623 55.03 -26.34 -29.21
C ALA A 623 54.81 -25.19 -28.21
N ASP A 624 55.21 -25.27 -26.94
CA ASP A 624 55.80 -26.34 -26.14
C ASP A 624 55.79 -25.89 -24.68
N ALA A 625 55.78 -26.87 -23.75
CA ALA A 625 56.49 -26.92 -22.45
C ALA A 625 56.29 -25.78 -21.41
N ALA A 626 56.49 -25.94 -20.09
CA ALA A 626 56.57 -27.04 -19.14
C ALA A 626 56.58 -26.39 -17.73
N PHE A 627 55.91 -27.02 -16.75
CA PHE A 627 56.18 -27.18 -15.29
C PHE A 627 57.38 -26.45 -14.62
N PRO A 628 57.50 -26.42 -13.26
CA PRO A 628 56.55 -26.05 -12.18
C PRO A 628 57.25 -25.27 -11.02
N ALA A 629 56.56 -24.93 -9.93
CA ALA A 629 57.07 -25.09 -8.55
C ALA A 629 56.03 -24.66 -7.50
N ALA A 630 56.00 -25.43 -6.42
CA ALA A 630 55.21 -25.25 -5.22
C ALA A 630 55.88 -24.29 -4.23
N GLU A 631 55.10 -23.66 -3.36
CA GLU A 631 55.35 -23.62 -1.90
C GLU A 631 54.17 -22.95 -1.16
N ALA A 632 53.77 -23.59 -0.07
CA ALA A 632 52.90 -23.08 0.99
C ALA A 632 53.79 -22.81 2.23
N PRO A 633 53.24 -22.49 3.41
CA PRO A 633 52.42 -21.33 3.77
C PRO A 633 53.07 -20.55 4.95
N SER A 634 52.48 -19.41 5.31
CA SER A 634 52.51 -18.85 6.67
C SER A 634 51.30 -17.94 6.88
#